data_AF-A0A968Q9N1-F1
#
_entry.id   AF-A0A968Q9N1-F1
#
_cell.length_a   1.000
_cell.length_b   1.000
_cell.length_c   1.000
_cell.angle_alpha   90.00
_cell.angle_beta   90.00
_cell.angle_gamma   90.00
#
_symmetry.space_group_name_H-M   'P 1'
#
loop_
_entity.id
_entity.type
_entity.pdbx_description
1 polymer ?
#
loop_
_entity_poly.entity_id
_entity_poly.type
_entity_poly.pdbx_seq_one_letter_code
_entity_poly.pdbx_strand_id
1 'polypeptide(L)' 'MDRPKIVAIVTGIFSLLLAVGYLVLVQILDFRGDMVPAPVLVMPTALPAWLMVGLAGWQ' A
#
# COMPACT_ATOMS: atom_id res chain seq x y z
N MET A 1 -9.63 15.54 -44.42
CA MET A 1 -8.62 15.43 -43.36
C MET A 1 -7.38 14.80 -43.97
N ASP A 2 -6.23 15.44 -43.88
CA ASP A 2 -5.01 14.89 -44.48
C ASP A 2 -4.58 13.61 -43.76
N ARG A 3 -4.07 12.63 -44.53
CA ARG A 3 -3.56 11.36 -44.02
C ARG A 3 -2.68 11.50 -42.76
N PRO A 4 -1.67 12.41 -42.70
CA PRO A 4 -0.86 12.57 -41.50
C PRO A 4 -1.67 13.02 -40.28
N LYS A 5 -2.68 13.87 -40.48
CA LYS A 5 -3.54 14.37 -39.40
C LYS A 5 -4.44 13.28 -38.83
N ILE A 6 -4.96 12.39 -39.68
CA ILE A 6 -5.74 11.23 -39.23
C ILE A 6 -4.87 10.29 -38.39
N VAL A 7 -3.65 9.99 -38.86
CA VAL A 7 -2.71 9.11 -38.13
C VAL A 7 -2.33 9.71 -36.78
N ALA A 8 -2.07 11.01 -36.71
CA ALA A 8 -1.76 11.69 -35.45
C ALA A 8 -2.91 11.61 -34.43
N ILE A 9 -4.15 11.78 -34.88
CA ILE A 9 -5.32 11.68 -33.99
C ILE A 9 -5.51 10.24 -33.50
N VAL A 10 -5.43 9.27 -34.39
CA VAL A 10 -5.63 7.85 -34.06
C VAL A 10 -4.57 7.37 -33.07
N THR A 11 -3.29 7.70 -33.30
CA THR A 11 -2.20 7.36 -32.36
C THR A 11 -2.33 8.05 -31.01
N GLY A 12 -2.80 9.31 -31.00
CA GLY A 12 -3.15 10.02 -29.76
C GLY A 12 -4.25 9.32 -28.96
N ILE A 13 -5.31 8.86 -29.65
CA ILE A 13 -6.41 8.11 -29.02
C ILE A 13 -5.90 6.79 -28.44
N PHE A 14 -5.09 6.03 -29.17
CA PHE A 14 -4.50 4.79 -28.65
C PHE A 14 -3.63 5.03 -27.42
N SER A 15 -2.82 6.10 -27.42
CA SER A 15 -2.00 6.47 -26.27
C SER A 15 -2.85 6.81 -25.05
N LEU A 16 -3.95 7.54 -25.24
CA LEU A 16 -4.87 7.90 -24.17
C LEU A 16 -5.60 6.66 -23.62
N LEU A 17 -6.08 5.77 -24.50
CA LEU A 17 -6.72 4.52 -24.10
C LEU A 17 -5.77 3.62 -23.31
N LEU A 18 -4.51 3.50 -23.73
CA LEU A 18 -3.47 2.76 -23.00
C LEU A 18 -3.19 3.38 -21.63
N ALA A 19 -3.06 4.71 -21.55
CA ALA A 19 -2.82 5.40 -20.29
C ALA A 19 -3.96 5.19 -19.29
N VAL A 20 -5.20 5.39 -19.74
CA VAL A 20 -6.39 5.19 -18.90
C VAL A 20 -6.54 3.71 -18.53
N GLY A 21 -6.39 2.80 -19.50
CA GLY A 21 -6.46 1.36 -19.26
C GLY A 21 -5.42 0.87 -18.27
N TYR A 22 -4.20 1.40 -18.31
CA TYR A 22 -3.15 1.11 -17.33
C TYR A 22 -3.56 1.55 -15.92
N LEU A 23 -4.07 2.77 -15.75
CA LEU A 23 -4.53 3.24 -14.43
C LEU A 23 -5.66 2.37 -13.89
N VAL A 24 -6.65 2.01 -14.72
CA VAL A 24 -7.73 1.09 -14.33
C VAL A 24 -7.19 -0.28 -13.94
N LEU A 25 -6.24 -0.82 -14.70
CA LEU A 25 -5.62 -2.11 -14.39
C LEU A 25 -4.90 -2.06 -13.04
N VAL A 26 -4.07 -1.04 -12.80
CA VAL A 26 -3.37 -0.84 -11.53
C VAL A 26 -4.38 -0.72 -10.39
N GLN A 27 -5.47 0.03 -10.60
CA GLN A 27 -6.51 0.18 -9.60
C GLN A 27 -7.15 -1.18 -9.23
N ILE A 28 -7.44 -2.02 -10.23
CA ILE A 28 -7.96 -3.38 -10.00
C ILE A 28 -6.95 -4.25 -9.24
N LEU A 29 -5.66 -4.12 -9.58
CA LEU A 29 -4.59 -4.84 -8.89
C LEU A 29 -4.34 -4.34 -7.47
N ASP A 30 -4.61 -3.06 -7.19
CA ASP A 30 -4.44 -2.44 -5.87
C ASP A 30 -5.60 -2.79 -4.93
N PHE A 31 -6.78 -3.12 -5.46
CA PHE A 31 -7.91 -3.66 -4.68
C PHE A 31 -7.66 -5.07 -4.08
N ARG A 32 -6.40 -5.53 -3.96
CA ARG A 32 -5.99 -6.83 -3.40
C ARG A 32 -6.18 -6.99 -1.89
N GLY A 33 -6.80 -6.02 -1.23
CA GLY A 33 -7.25 -6.13 0.16
C GLY A 33 -6.57 -5.11 1.06
N ASP A 34 -7.29 -4.72 2.11
CA ASP A 34 -6.78 -3.79 3.11
C ASP A 34 -5.44 -4.27 3.64
N MET A 35 -4.48 -3.35 3.64
CA MET A 35 -3.23 -3.52 4.37
C MET A 35 -3.59 -3.55 5.86
N VAL A 36 -3.90 -4.74 6.39
CA VAL A 36 -4.11 -4.89 7.82
C VAL A 36 -2.76 -4.58 8.49
N PRO A 37 -2.71 -3.63 9.43
CA PRO A 37 -1.46 -3.33 10.12
C PRO A 37 -0.94 -4.63 10.73
N ALA A 38 0.37 -4.87 10.59
CA ALA A 38 0.99 -6.03 11.21
C ALA A 38 0.57 -6.06 12.69
N PRO A 39 0.19 -7.24 13.22
CA PRO A 39 -0.27 -7.36 14.58
C PRO A 39 0.77 -6.71 15.50
N VAL A 40 0.33 -5.71 16.26
CA VAL A 40 1.17 -5.08 17.27
C VAL A 40 1.42 -6.17 18.30
N LEU A 41 2.61 -6.77 18.28
CA LEU A 41 3.05 -7.62 19.38
C LEU A 41 3.13 -6.70 20.60
N VAL A 42 2.06 -6.68 21.40
CA VAL A 42 2.15 -6.29 22.79
C VAL A 42 3.02 -7.37 23.42
N MET A 43 4.33 -7.15 23.40
CA MET A 43 5.24 -7.92 24.23
C MET A 43 4.69 -7.78 25.64
N PRO A 44 4.27 -8.88 26.30
CA PRO A 44 4.06 -8.83 27.72
C PRO A 44 5.44 -8.45 28.25
N THR A 45 5.58 -7.25 28.79
CA THR A 45 6.67 -6.94 29.70
C THR A 45 6.38 -7.77 30.95
N ALA A 46 6.61 -9.08 30.85
CA ALA A 46 6.77 -9.96 31.99
C ALA A 46 8.11 -9.55 32.60
N LEU A 47 8.08 -8.43 33.32
CA LEU A 47 9.18 -8.02 34.16
C LEU A 47 9.35 -9.18 35.14
N PRO A 48 10.51 -9.85 35.11
CA PRO A 48 10.70 -11.06 35.90
C PRO A 48 10.53 -10.72 37.38
N ALA A 49 10.01 -11.66 38.17
CA ALA A 49 9.60 -11.43 39.55
C ALA A 49 10.69 -10.76 40.42
N TRP A 50 11.98 -11.00 40.11
CA TRP A 50 13.11 -10.35 40.79
C TRP A 50 13.19 -8.83 40.56
N LEU A 51 12.75 -8.33 39.40
CA LEU A 51 12.64 -6.89 39.11
C LEU A 51 11.50 -6.23 39.90
N MET A 52 10.41 -6.96 40.15
CA MET A 52 9.28 -6.50 40.97
C MET A 52 9.61 -6.55 42.47
N VAL A 53 10.30 -7.60 42.92
CA VAL A 53 10.76 -7.76 44.31
C VAL A 53 11.87 -6.75 44.64
N GLY A 54 12.76 -6.46 43.69
CA GLY A 54 13.84 -5.48 43.86
C GLY A 54 13.37 -4.05 44.07
N LEU A 55 12.17 -3.68 43.61
CA LEU A 55 11.57 -2.35 43.86
C LEU A 55 10.74 -2.30 45.15
N ALA A 56 10.21 -3.45 45.60
CA ALA A 56 9.45 -3.55 46.85
C ALA A 56 10.33 -3.70 48.11
N GLY A 57 11.59 -4.13 47.94
CA GLY A 57 12.54 -4.34 49.05
C GLY A 57 13.26 -3.09 49.55
N TRP A 58 12.94 -1.89 49.03
CA TRP A 58 13.49 -0.60 49.48
C TRP A 58 12.43 0.30 50.15
N GLN A 59 11.34 -0.27 50.67
CA GLN A 59 10.37 0.44 51.53
C GLN A 59 10.48 -0.03 52.98
#